data_AF-A0A2A9DMM5-F1
#
_entry.id   AF-A0A2A9DMM5-F1
#
_cell.length_a   1.000
_cell.length_b   1.000
_cell.length_c   1.000
_cell.angle_alpha   90.00
_cell.angle_beta   90.00
_cell.angle_gamma   90.00
#
_symmetry.space_group_name_H-M   'P 1'
#
loop_
_entity.id
_entity.type
_entity.pdbx_description
1 polymer ?
#
loop_
_entity_poly.entity_id
_entity_poly.type
_entity_poly.pdbx_seq_one_letter_code
_entity_poly.pdbx_strand_id
1 'polypeptide(L)'
;MRRVLTTAAALILGLGLTACSDNPPPAPYLAEAASSTAQTTTSTSTSSEAVTTTVTTVVAKPSKGECAPTREELLANDPSPAGAIFSSYCDGQYQVAAGYATDGSSLQHWNGEKWEYIKSTGKYPVSMKACFYESDLISQGVPADVRAKVMPQLFTCPTSTPEQPAPAPAPAPSPASNLTNVSCGGGRYVLIVESVLAYDGQDPKPLVDAGLARHPGALATSPGACPSLRGRYDGADVYPIYKDYGSDRAGVCAAQARGEGNARELKSSVDNYASPC
;
A
#
# COMPACT_ATOMS: atom_id res chain seq x y z
N MET A 1 -32.59 -35.35 47.79
CA MET A 1 -31.16 -35.24 48.14
C MET A 1 -30.84 -33.74 48.18
N ARG A 2 -30.92 -33.01 49.32
CA ARG A 2 -29.87 -32.79 50.35
C ARG A 2 -28.47 -32.68 49.74
N ARG A 3 -27.61 -31.67 49.95
CA ARG A 3 -27.60 -30.42 50.75
C ARG A 3 -26.23 -29.71 50.51
N VAL A 4 -26.18 -28.36 50.65
CA VAL A 4 -25.09 -27.51 51.26
C VAL A 4 -23.83 -27.20 50.41
N LEU A 5 -23.54 -25.94 50.00
CA LEU A 5 -22.96 -24.73 50.68
C LEU A 5 -21.46 -24.89 51.08
N THR A 6 -20.49 -24.05 50.66
CA THR A 6 -19.91 -22.85 51.36
C THR A 6 -18.62 -22.39 50.58
N THR A 7 -18.41 -21.12 50.15
CA THR A 7 -17.71 -19.95 50.78
C THR A 7 -16.25 -20.21 51.27
N ALA A 8 -15.22 -19.36 51.18
CA ALA A 8 -15.01 -17.94 50.83
C ALA A 8 -13.49 -17.56 50.86
N ALA A 9 -13.19 -16.31 50.43
CA ALA A 9 -12.18 -15.34 50.98
C ALA A 9 -10.67 -15.65 50.84
N ALA A 10 -9.70 -14.72 50.83
CA ALA A 10 -9.54 -13.24 50.90
C ALA A 10 -8.02 -12.96 50.60
N LEU A 11 -7.60 -11.94 49.84
CA LEU A 11 -7.31 -10.55 50.25
C LEU A 11 -6.03 -10.36 51.11
N ILE A 12 -4.94 -9.80 50.55
CA ILE A 12 -3.88 -8.96 51.20
C ILE A 12 -3.25 -8.12 50.07
N LEU A 13 -3.33 -6.78 49.92
CA LEU A 13 -3.12 -5.55 50.72
C LEU A 13 -1.66 -5.04 50.85
N GLY A 14 -1.41 -3.86 50.26
CA GLY A 14 -0.56 -2.77 50.79
C GLY A 14 0.87 -2.66 50.24
N LEU A 15 1.55 -1.50 50.24
CA LEU A 15 1.29 -0.13 50.71
C LEU A 15 2.54 0.74 50.38
N GLY A 16 2.39 2.08 50.34
CA GLY A 16 3.47 3.07 50.53
C GLY A 16 3.72 3.98 49.30
N LEU A 17 3.20 5.21 49.14
CA LEU A 17 3.24 6.50 49.88
C LEU A 17 4.58 7.27 49.86
N THR A 18 4.43 8.60 49.72
CA THR A 18 5.36 9.74 49.97
C THR A 18 6.25 10.19 48.80
N ALA A 19 6.62 11.46 48.59
CA ALA A 19 6.13 12.81 48.92
C ALA A 19 7.15 13.83 48.31
N CYS A 20 6.69 15.03 47.96
CA CYS A 20 7.39 16.34 47.95
C CYS A 20 8.62 16.63 47.05
N SER A 21 8.44 17.68 46.23
CA SER A 21 9.30 18.84 45.90
C SER A 21 10.83 18.71 45.91
N ASP A 22 11.49 19.19 44.84
CA ASP A 22 12.27 20.43 44.90
C ASP A 22 12.79 20.85 43.50
N ASN A 23 12.58 22.12 43.18
CA ASN A 23 13.23 22.83 42.08
C ASN A 23 14.60 23.33 42.57
N PRO A 24 15.62 23.37 41.72
CA PRO A 24 16.50 24.54 41.72
C PRO A 24 16.85 25.06 40.31
N PRO A 25 16.77 26.38 40.05
CA PRO A 25 17.56 27.06 39.04
C PRO A 25 18.92 27.50 39.64
N PRO A 26 20.00 27.67 38.84
CA PRO A 26 20.34 28.99 38.29
C PRO A 26 20.96 28.91 36.87
N ALA A 27 20.65 29.80 35.92
CA ALA A 27 21.11 31.20 35.73
C ALA A 27 22.54 31.30 35.12
N PRO A 28 23.05 32.49 34.80
CA PRO A 28 22.89 33.18 33.52
C PRO A 28 24.25 33.49 32.86
N TYR A 29 24.27 33.85 31.58
CA TYR A 29 25.24 34.86 31.14
C TYR A 29 24.58 35.87 30.21
N LEU A 30 24.43 37.06 30.77
CA LEU A 30 24.31 38.33 30.08
C LEU A 30 25.70 38.78 29.60
N ALA A 31 25.66 39.87 28.83
CA ALA A 31 26.73 40.78 28.45
C ALA A 31 27.39 40.44 27.10
N GLU A 32 27.57 41.38 26.16
CA GLU A 32 27.50 42.83 26.28
C GLU A 32 27.27 43.45 24.90
N ALA A 33 26.54 44.57 24.91
CA ALA A 33 26.41 45.48 23.80
C ALA A 33 27.74 46.17 23.47
N ALA A 34 27.94 46.50 22.20
CA ALA A 34 28.74 47.65 21.83
C ALA A 34 28.03 48.44 20.72
N SER A 35 27.50 49.58 21.14
CA SER A 35 26.99 50.68 20.34
C SER A 35 28.16 51.61 19.99
N SER A 36 28.22 52.18 18.78
CA SER A 36 28.69 53.56 18.55
C SER A 36 28.49 53.93 17.06
N THR A 37 27.51 54.76 16.72
CA THR A 37 27.52 56.24 16.58
C THR A 37 28.11 56.75 15.25
N ALA A 38 27.30 57.59 14.62
CA ALA A 38 27.46 58.25 13.32
C ALA A 38 28.58 59.28 13.24
N GLN A 39 29.04 59.59 12.03
CA GLN A 39 29.06 60.99 11.54
C GLN A 39 29.23 61.14 10.02
N THR A 40 28.47 62.13 9.54
CA THR A 40 28.38 62.80 8.24
C THR A 40 29.69 63.45 7.79
N THR A 41 30.00 63.43 6.48
CA THR A 41 30.30 64.65 5.69
C THR A 41 30.26 64.39 4.17
N THR A 42 29.88 65.45 3.49
CA THR A 42 29.35 65.68 2.14
C THR A 42 30.36 65.59 0.98
N SER A 43 29.79 65.45 -0.22
CA SER A 43 30.23 65.98 -1.53
C SER A 43 31.08 65.06 -2.42
N THR A 44 30.52 64.63 -3.56
CA THR A 44 30.79 65.25 -4.88
C THR A 44 30.14 64.41 -5.99
N SER A 45 29.29 65.05 -6.80
CA SER A 45 28.68 64.54 -8.02
C SER A 45 29.72 64.30 -9.11
N THR A 46 29.61 63.22 -9.89
CA THR A 46 29.71 63.23 -11.37
C THR A 46 29.44 61.82 -11.92
N SER A 47 28.42 61.75 -12.78
CA SER A 47 28.21 60.84 -13.91
C SER A 47 29.23 59.71 -14.14
N SER A 48 28.74 58.47 -14.21
CA SER A 48 28.66 57.74 -15.48
C SER A 48 28.16 56.30 -15.29
N GLU A 49 27.25 55.91 -16.18
CA GLU A 49 26.80 54.55 -16.49
C GLU A 49 26.10 53.76 -15.37
N ALA A 50 24.77 53.74 -15.46
CA ALA A 50 23.94 52.75 -14.79
C ALA A 50 24.29 51.35 -15.32
N VAL A 51 25.30 50.72 -14.73
CA VAL A 51 25.37 49.27 -14.71
C VAL A 51 24.27 48.83 -13.76
N THR A 52 23.10 48.54 -14.34
CA THR A 52 22.06 47.75 -13.70
C THR A 52 22.70 46.41 -13.37
N THR A 53 23.33 46.34 -12.21
CA THR A 53 23.68 45.08 -11.57
C THR A 53 22.34 44.55 -11.10
N THR A 54 21.64 43.86 -12.00
CA THR A 54 20.62 42.89 -11.62
C THR A 54 21.36 41.92 -10.70
N VAL A 55 21.26 42.16 -9.40
CA VAL A 55 21.50 41.13 -8.41
C VAL A 55 20.39 40.13 -8.66
N THR A 56 20.64 39.23 -9.61
CA THR A 56 19.95 37.97 -9.69
C THR A 56 20.37 37.27 -8.42
N THR A 57 19.63 37.51 -7.33
CA THR A 57 19.47 36.52 -6.27
C THR A 57 19.00 35.28 -6.98
N VAL A 58 19.94 34.43 -7.39
CA VAL A 58 19.70 33.01 -7.59
C VAL A 58 19.20 32.54 -6.25
N VAL A 59 17.87 32.54 -6.09
CA VAL A 59 17.20 31.85 -5.00
C VAL A 59 17.71 30.43 -5.13
N ALA A 60 18.63 30.07 -4.23
CA ALA A 60 19.19 28.73 -4.21
C ALA A 60 18.01 27.78 -4.10
N LYS A 61 17.81 26.96 -5.15
CA LYS A 61 16.76 25.97 -5.24
C LYS A 61 16.72 25.20 -3.91
N PRO A 62 15.57 25.12 -3.21
CA PRO A 62 15.52 24.55 -1.88
C PRO A 62 16.05 23.11 -1.94
N SER A 63 17.09 22.85 -1.16
CA SER A 63 17.78 21.56 -1.17
C SER A 63 16.88 20.43 -0.66
N LYS A 64 15.81 20.78 0.08
CA LYS A 64 14.79 19.87 0.59
C LYS A 64 13.39 20.32 0.19
N GLY A 65 12.52 19.36 -0.09
CA GLY A 65 11.11 19.59 -0.34
C GLY A 65 10.32 19.78 0.95
N GLU A 66 9.31 20.63 0.90
CA GLU A 66 8.34 20.75 1.98
C GLU A 66 7.46 19.50 2.07
N CYS A 67 7.34 18.96 3.27
CA CYS A 67 6.54 17.77 3.55
C CYS A 67 5.05 18.11 3.56
N ALA A 68 4.20 17.17 3.13
CA ALA A 68 2.78 17.23 3.43
C ALA A 68 2.55 17.18 4.96
N PRO A 69 1.43 17.74 5.47
CA PRO A 69 1.13 17.70 6.91
C PRO A 69 1.04 16.26 7.41
N THR A 70 1.32 16.06 8.69
CA THR A 70 1.10 14.77 9.36
C THR A 70 -0.38 14.45 9.45
N ARG A 71 -0.70 13.18 9.72
CA ARG A 71 -2.10 12.76 9.90
C ARG A 71 -2.75 13.50 11.07
N GLU A 72 -2.00 13.72 12.14
CA GLU A 72 -2.46 14.40 13.35
C GLU A 72 -2.78 15.87 13.08
N GLU A 73 -1.91 16.58 12.35
CA GLU A 73 -2.13 17.97 11.93
C GLU A 73 -3.33 18.08 10.98
N LEU A 74 -3.51 17.09 10.09
CA LEU A 74 -4.65 17.06 9.19
C LEU A 74 -5.97 16.89 9.97
N LEU A 75 -5.99 16.01 10.98
CA LEU A 75 -7.14 15.75 11.85
C LEU A 75 -7.44 16.88 12.85
N ALA A 76 -6.47 17.72 13.17
CA ALA A 76 -6.68 18.87 14.05
C ALA A 76 -7.58 19.95 13.44
N ASN A 77 -7.84 19.91 12.12
CA ASN A 77 -8.63 20.89 11.36
C ASN A 77 -10.04 20.39 10.98
N ASP A 78 -10.69 19.63 11.87
CA ASP A 78 -11.97 18.93 11.69
C ASP A 78 -13.06 19.73 10.90
N PRO A 79 -13.77 19.12 9.92
CA PRO A 79 -13.55 17.80 9.33
C PRO A 79 -12.58 17.82 8.14
N SER A 80 -11.56 16.97 8.21
CA SER A 80 -10.66 16.73 7.08
C SER A 80 -11.40 15.95 5.99
N PRO A 81 -11.40 16.42 4.74
CA PRO A 81 -12.09 15.71 3.66
C PRO A 81 -11.40 14.38 3.36
N ALA A 82 -12.18 13.35 3.00
CA ALA A 82 -11.64 12.12 2.44
C ALA A 82 -10.79 12.46 1.20
N GLY A 83 -9.61 11.85 1.10
CA GLY A 83 -8.62 12.14 0.06
C GLY A 83 -7.67 13.29 0.35
N ALA A 84 -7.82 14.02 1.47
CA ALA A 84 -6.84 15.02 1.87
C ALA A 84 -5.46 14.37 2.08
N ILE A 85 -4.41 14.98 1.51
CA ILE A 85 -3.08 14.39 1.49
C ILE A 85 -2.36 14.66 2.81
N PHE A 86 -1.84 13.61 3.43
CA PHE A 86 -0.93 13.69 4.56
C PHE A 86 0.37 12.92 4.25
N SER A 87 1.44 13.26 4.97
CA SER A 87 2.70 12.53 4.93
C SER A 87 2.76 11.53 6.08
N SER A 88 3.02 10.26 5.78
CA SER A 88 3.33 9.24 6.80
C SER A 88 4.84 9.12 7.08
N TYR A 89 5.67 9.61 6.15
CA TYR A 89 7.12 9.72 6.26
C TYR A 89 7.61 10.89 5.42
N CYS A 90 8.53 11.70 5.95
CA CYS A 90 9.25 12.70 5.17
C CYS A 90 10.59 13.04 5.82
N ASP A 91 11.66 13.11 5.02
CA ASP A 91 12.99 13.61 5.44
C ASP A 91 13.46 14.84 4.64
N GLY A 92 12.59 15.33 3.75
CA GLY A 92 12.83 16.43 2.83
C GLY A 92 13.54 16.02 1.53
N GLN A 93 13.97 14.77 1.37
CA GLN A 93 14.43 14.19 0.10
C GLN A 93 13.44 13.14 -0.42
N TYR A 94 12.82 12.40 0.49
CA TYR A 94 11.80 11.41 0.20
C TYR A 94 10.58 11.66 1.09
N GLN A 95 9.41 11.36 0.55
CA GLN A 95 8.18 11.29 1.34
C GLN A 95 7.27 10.16 0.92
N VAL A 96 6.49 9.65 1.87
CA VAL A 96 5.31 8.82 1.60
C VAL A 96 4.09 9.68 1.82
N ALA A 97 3.38 10.01 0.74
CA ALA A 97 2.14 10.78 0.79
C ALA A 97 0.95 9.85 0.61
N ALA A 98 -0.04 9.96 1.50
CA ALA A 98 -1.24 9.14 1.52
C ALA A 98 -2.51 9.99 1.58
N GLY A 99 -3.60 9.46 1.02
CA GLY A 99 -4.91 10.08 1.11
C GLY A 99 -5.62 9.70 2.41
N TYR A 100 -6.14 10.68 3.13
CA TYR A 100 -6.94 10.45 4.33
C TYR A 100 -8.19 9.63 4.00
N ALA A 101 -8.46 8.58 4.78
CA ALA A 101 -9.56 7.63 4.56
C ALA A 101 -9.56 6.94 3.19
N THR A 102 -8.39 6.83 2.54
CA THR A 102 -8.19 6.02 1.32
C THR A 102 -7.08 5.01 1.53
N ASP A 103 -7.00 4.03 0.63
CA ASP A 103 -5.88 3.09 0.53
C ASP A 103 -4.77 3.61 -0.40
N GLY A 104 -4.88 4.85 -0.89
CA GLY A 104 -3.93 5.47 -1.81
C GLY A 104 -2.69 6.01 -1.07
N SER A 105 -1.51 5.49 -1.43
CA SER A 105 -0.22 5.95 -0.94
C SER A 105 0.78 6.04 -2.10
N SER A 106 1.70 7.00 -2.04
CA SER A 106 2.73 7.21 -3.06
C SER A 106 4.08 7.50 -2.41
N LEU A 107 5.14 6.87 -2.92
CA LEU A 107 6.52 7.25 -2.60
C LEU A 107 6.97 8.32 -3.59
N GLN A 108 7.53 9.42 -3.08
CA GLN A 108 7.98 10.55 -3.88
C GLN A 108 9.40 10.94 -3.49
N HIS A 109 10.16 11.46 -4.45
CA HIS A 109 11.49 12.02 -4.24
C HIS A 109 11.51 13.50 -4.64
N TRP A 110 12.31 14.30 -3.94
CA TRP A 110 12.49 15.71 -4.23
C TRP A 110 13.62 15.89 -5.26
N ASN A 111 13.33 16.52 -6.39
CA ASN A 111 14.34 16.81 -7.42
C ASN A 111 14.95 18.22 -7.29
N GLY A 112 14.70 18.90 -6.16
CA GLY A 112 15.02 20.30 -5.93
C GLY A 112 13.87 21.27 -6.24
N GLU A 113 12.92 20.91 -7.09
CA GLU A 113 11.85 21.83 -7.55
C GLU A 113 10.46 21.35 -7.16
N LYS A 114 10.24 20.04 -7.32
CA LYS A 114 8.96 19.40 -7.11
C LYS A 114 9.18 17.99 -6.62
N TRP A 115 8.14 17.48 -5.97
CA TRP A 115 8.04 16.08 -5.66
C TRP A 115 7.71 15.29 -6.91
N GLU A 116 8.48 14.22 -7.15
CA GLU A 116 8.30 13.32 -8.27
C GLU A 116 8.06 11.90 -7.77
N TYR A 117 7.06 11.24 -8.35
CA TYR A 117 6.69 9.89 -7.99
C TYR A 117 7.80 8.90 -8.31
N ILE A 118 8.13 8.07 -7.32
CA ILE A 118 8.94 6.87 -7.53
C ILE A 118 8.01 5.81 -8.12
N LYS A 119 8.43 5.25 -9.26
CA LYS A 119 7.59 4.33 -10.01
C LYS A 119 7.55 2.98 -9.30
N SER A 120 6.35 2.52 -9.00
CA SER A 120 6.07 1.14 -8.64
C SER A 120 5.98 0.30 -9.92
N THR A 121 6.76 -0.77 -10.05
CA THR A 121 6.61 -1.70 -11.19
C THR A 121 5.70 -2.88 -10.88
N GLY A 122 5.49 -3.15 -9.59
CA GLY A 122 4.60 -4.21 -9.14
C GLY A 122 3.14 -3.79 -9.04
N LYS A 123 2.28 -4.80 -9.17
CA LYS A 123 0.83 -4.70 -8.97
C LYS A 123 0.38 -5.89 -8.14
N TYR A 124 -0.52 -5.65 -7.18
CA TYR A 124 -1.17 -6.74 -6.48
C TYR A 124 -1.95 -7.62 -7.48
N PRO A 125 -1.81 -8.96 -7.40
CA PRO A 125 -2.39 -9.86 -8.39
C PRO A 125 -3.91 -9.73 -8.59
N VAL A 126 -4.65 -9.33 -7.54
CA VAL A 126 -6.12 -9.26 -7.57
C VAL A 126 -6.63 -7.83 -7.71
N SER A 127 -6.10 -6.88 -6.94
CA SER A 127 -6.58 -5.50 -6.94
C SER A 127 -5.94 -4.62 -8.02
N MET A 128 -4.88 -5.10 -8.70
CA MET A 128 -4.05 -4.32 -9.64
C MET A 128 -3.44 -3.04 -9.06
N LYS A 129 -3.57 -2.89 -7.72
CA LYS A 129 -3.05 -1.77 -6.95
C LYS A 129 -1.54 -1.81 -7.01
N ALA A 130 -0.95 -0.65 -7.28
CA ALA A 130 0.50 -0.50 -7.32
C ALA A 130 1.12 -1.00 -6.01
N CYS A 131 2.18 -1.79 -6.12
CA CYS A 131 2.98 -2.25 -5.00
C CYS A 131 4.48 -2.18 -5.31
N PHE A 132 5.27 -1.89 -4.29
CA PHE A 132 6.72 -1.74 -4.43
C PHE A 132 7.44 -3.06 -4.17
N TYR A 133 8.27 -3.49 -5.12
CA TYR A 133 9.36 -4.43 -4.84
C TYR A 133 10.56 -3.67 -4.29
N GLU A 134 11.31 -4.26 -3.37
CA GLU A 134 12.52 -3.64 -2.85
C GLU A 134 13.57 -3.43 -3.97
N SER A 135 13.65 -4.34 -4.94
CA SER A 135 14.51 -4.23 -6.12
C SER A 135 14.24 -2.99 -6.96
N ASP A 136 12.98 -2.54 -7.04
CA ASP A 136 12.61 -1.34 -7.80
C ASP A 136 13.11 -0.08 -7.12
N LEU A 137 13.07 -0.06 -5.79
CA LEU A 137 13.61 1.05 -5.00
C LEU A 137 15.13 1.10 -5.09
N ILE A 138 15.79 -0.07 -5.09
CA ILE A 138 17.24 -0.17 -5.29
C ILE A 138 17.63 0.35 -6.68
N SER A 139 16.96 -0.11 -7.74
CA SER A 139 17.26 0.30 -9.12
C SER A 139 17.00 1.78 -9.40
N GLN A 140 16.03 2.38 -8.69
CA GLN A 140 15.74 3.82 -8.74
C GLN A 140 16.61 4.65 -7.79
N GLY A 141 17.59 4.04 -7.13
CA GLY A 141 18.59 4.75 -6.33
C GLY A 141 18.10 5.22 -4.95
N VAL A 142 17.00 4.65 -4.43
CA VAL A 142 16.52 4.98 -3.08
C VAL A 142 17.51 4.43 -2.04
N PRO A 143 18.08 5.26 -1.14
CA PRO A 143 19.04 4.83 -0.14
C PRO A 143 18.51 3.76 0.81
N ALA A 144 19.40 2.89 1.31
CA ALA A 144 19.01 1.73 2.13
C ALA A 144 18.31 2.14 3.44
N ASP A 145 18.78 3.21 4.08
CA ASP A 145 18.18 3.76 5.30
C ASP A 145 16.80 4.36 5.05
N VAL A 146 16.57 4.95 3.87
CA VAL A 146 15.25 5.42 3.43
C VAL A 146 14.33 4.23 3.17
N ARG A 147 14.78 3.23 2.40
CA ARG A 147 14.00 2.01 2.13
C ARG A 147 13.51 1.33 3.41
N ALA A 148 14.37 1.19 4.42
CA ALA A 148 14.01 0.60 5.70
C ALA A 148 12.88 1.34 6.44
N LYS A 149 12.78 2.67 6.25
CA LYS A 149 11.75 3.51 6.88
C LYS A 149 10.45 3.56 6.09
N VAL A 150 10.53 3.58 4.76
CA VAL A 150 9.34 3.75 3.90
C VAL A 150 8.63 2.43 3.58
N MET A 151 9.35 1.31 3.49
CA MET A 151 8.75 0.02 3.12
C MET A 151 7.59 -0.42 4.04
N PRO A 152 7.65 -0.25 5.38
CA PRO A 152 6.53 -0.56 6.27
C PRO A 152 5.29 0.31 6.06
N GLN A 153 5.44 1.46 5.41
CA GLN A 153 4.37 2.42 5.15
C GLN A 153 3.82 2.34 3.72
N LEU A 154 4.49 1.60 2.85
CA LEU A 154 4.09 1.40 1.47
C LEU A 154 3.36 0.07 1.32
N PHE A 155 2.57 -0.03 0.27
CA PHE A 155 2.09 -1.32 -0.20
C PHE A 155 3.27 -2.06 -0.85
N THR A 156 3.89 -2.98 -0.12
CA THR A 156 4.93 -3.85 -0.67
C THR A 156 4.29 -4.98 -1.47
N CYS A 157 4.93 -5.37 -2.57
CA CYS A 157 4.47 -6.54 -3.29
C CYS A 157 4.74 -7.81 -2.48
N PRO A 158 3.92 -8.85 -2.63
CA PRO A 158 4.32 -10.16 -2.16
C PRO A 158 5.62 -10.55 -2.88
N THR A 159 6.71 -10.73 -2.12
CA THR A 159 7.91 -11.37 -2.65
C THR A 159 7.54 -12.77 -3.06
N SER A 160 7.57 -13.05 -4.36
CA SER A 160 7.49 -14.41 -4.88
C SER A 160 8.66 -15.21 -4.30
N THR A 161 8.38 -16.06 -3.33
CA THR A 161 9.16 -17.28 -3.10
C THR A 161 8.20 -18.40 -2.71
N PRO A 162 7.65 -19.14 -3.67
CA PRO A 162 7.85 -20.57 -3.65
C PRO A 162 9.30 -20.83 -4.05
N GLU A 163 10.05 -21.55 -3.22
CA GLU A 163 11.30 -22.17 -3.63
C GLU A 163 11.04 -22.92 -4.94
N GLN A 164 11.59 -22.42 -6.05
CA GLN A 164 11.66 -23.17 -7.29
C GLN A 164 12.68 -24.28 -7.05
N PRO A 165 12.27 -25.56 -6.93
CA PRO A 165 13.25 -26.63 -6.93
C PRO A 165 13.99 -26.55 -8.26
N ALA A 166 15.31 -26.75 -8.24
CA ALA A 166 16.11 -26.98 -9.44
C ALA A 166 15.34 -27.93 -10.38
N PRO A 167 15.42 -27.76 -11.71
CA PRO A 167 14.55 -28.46 -12.65
C PRO A 167 14.63 -29.97 -12.41
N ALA A 168 13.61 -30.49 -11.73
CA ALA A 168 13.37 -31.92 -11.68
C ALA A 168 13.05 -32.35 -13.12
N PRO A 169 13.56 -33.50 -13.59
CA PRO A 169 13.22 -34.01 -14.91
C PRO A 169 11.70 -33.97 -15.08
N ALA A 170 11.28 -33.36 -16.19
CA ALA A 170 9.90 -32.96 -16.45
C ALA A 170 8.88 -33.99 -15.94
N PRO A 171 7.99 -33.62 -15.01
CA PRO A 171 6.76 -34.36 -14.84
C PRO A 171 5.96 -34.25 -16.15
N ALA A 172 5.33 -35.35 -16.53
CA ALA A 172 4.54 -35.57 -17.73
C ALA A 172 3.64 -34.37 -18.14
N PRO A 173 3.31 -34.23 -19.44
CA PRO A 173 2.53 -33.11 -19.94
C PRO A 173 1.19 -32.96 -19.18
N SER A 174 1.03 -31.86 -18.45
CA SER A 174 -0.29 -31.38 -18.05
C SER A 174 -1.08 -31.01 -19.32
N PRO A 175 -2.39 -31.28 -19.38
CA PRO A 175 -3.14 -31.11 -20.61
C PRO A 175 -3.16 -29.63 -20.99
N ALA A 176 -2.95 -29.39 -22.28
CA ALA A 176 -3.21 -28.13 -22.94
C ALA A 176 -4.54 -27.52 -22.47
N SER A 177 -4.58 -26.18 -22.34
CA SER A 177 -5.79 -25.40 -22.05
C SER A 177 -7.04 -25.98 -22.70
N ASN A 178 -7.80 -26.74 -21.93
CA ASN A 178 -9.16 -27.14 -22.23
C ASN A 178 -10.00 -26.39 -21.21
N LEU A 179 -10.44 -25.21 -21.61
CA LEU A 179 -11.41 -24.45 -20.82
C LEU A 179 -12.61 -25.36 -20.59
N THR A 180 -12.96 -25.55 -19.33
CA THR A 180 -14.03 -26.45 -18.93
C THR A 180 -15.37 -25.78 -19.19
N ASN A 181 -16.29 -26.48 -19.84
CA ASN A 181 -17.67 -26.02 -19.91
C ASN A 181 -18.30 -26.14 -18.51
N VAL A 182 -18.90 -25.06 -18.03
CA VAL A 182 -19.54 -24.99 -16.70
C VAL A 182 -21.05 -24.87 -16.86
N SER A 183 -21.79 -25.55 -15.98
CA SER A 183 -23.25 -25.45 -15.91
C SER A 183 -23.66 -24.40 -14.88
N CYS A 184 -24.59 -23.52 -15.25
CA CYS A 184 -25.01 -22.37 -14.45
C CYS A 184 -26.37 -22.59 -13.76
N GLY A 185 -26.70 -23.84 -13.42
CA GLY A 185 -28.00 -24.19 -12.82
C GLY A 185 -28.21 -23.74 -11.37
N GLY A 186 -27.19 -23.20 -10.70
CA GLY A 186 -27.18 -22.98 -9.25
C GLY A 186 -26.83 -24.25 -8.48
N GLY A 187 -26.54 -24.11 -7.19
CA GLY A 187 -26.20 -25.22 -6.29
C GLY A 187 -24.81 -25.83 -6.50
N ARG A 188 -23.98 -25.24 -7.37
CA ARG A 188 -22.56 -25.58 -7.53
C ARG A 188 -21.69 -24.39 -7.12
N TYR A 189 -20.64 -24.67 -6.37
CA TYR A 189 -19.78 -23.67 -5.76
C TYR A 189 -18.35 -23.86 -6.22
N VAL A 190 -17.70 -22.76 -6.56
CA VAL A 190 -16.30 -22.72 -6.96
C VAL A 190 -15.55 -21.68 -6.13
N LEU A 191 -14.28 -21.95 -5.87
CA LEU A 191 -13.37 -20.96 -5.30
C LEU A 191 -12.47 -20.43 -6.41
N ILE A 192 -12.64 -19.18 -6.81
CA ILE A 192 -11.75 -18.51 -7.76
C ILE A 192 -10.47 -18.17 -7.01
N VAL A 193 -9.39 -18.89 -7.32
CA VAL A 193 -8.07 -18.71 -6.71
C VAL A 193 -7.23 -17.68 -7.48
N GLU A 194 -7.56 -17.47 -8.76
CA GLU A 194 -6.93 -16.44 -9.59
C GLU A 194 -7.88 -15.98 -10.70
N SER A 195 -7.80 -14.71 -11.09
CA SER A 195 -8.48 -14.17 -12.27
C SER A 195 -7.44 -13.73 -13.28
N VAL A 196 -7.25 -14.52 -14.34
CA VAL A 196 -6.32 -14.19 -15.42
C VAL A 196 -6.98 -13.16 -16.33
N LEU A 197 -6.28 -12.06 -16.58
CA LEU A 197 -6.73 -10.98 -17.47
C LEU A 197 -6.04 -11.10 -18.82
N ALA A 198 -6.81 -11.23 -19.88
CA ALA A 198 -6.31 -11.13 -21.26
C ALA A 198 -6.88 -9.86 -21.91
N TYR A 199 -5.99 -8.94 -22.28
CA TYR A 199 -6.36 -7.71 -22.97
C TYR A 199 -6.48 -7.93 -24.48
N ASP A 200 -7.19 -7.04 -25.16
CA ASP A 200 -7.39 -7.12 -26.61
C ASP A 200 -6.06 -7.29 -27.36
N GLY A 201 -5.98 -8.31 -28.23
CA GLY A 201 -4.78 -8.65 -28.99
C GLY A 201 -3.79 -9.58 -28.27
N GLN A 202 -4.03 -9.95 -27.02
CA GLN A 202 -3.25 -10.98 -26.31
C GLN A 202 -3.83 -12.37 -26.56
N ASP A 203 -2.95 -13.37 -26.67
CA ASP A 203 -3.35 -14.77 -26.62
C ASP A 203 -3.60 -15.17 -25.14
N PRO A 204 -4.84 -15.52 -24.75
CA PRO A 204 -5.15 -15.92 -23.38
C PRO A 204 -4.54 -17.27 -23.02
N LYS A 205 -4.24 -18.14 -24.00
CA LYS A 205 -3.79 -19.52 -23.78
C LYS A 205 -2.56 -19.62 -22.85
N PRO A 206 -1.42 -18.95 -23.13
CA PRO A 206 -0.25 -19.02 -22.26
C PRO A 206 -0.50 -18.41 -20.87
N LEU A 207 -1.38 -17.41 -20.77
CA LEU A 207 -1.72 -16.77 -19.49
C LEU A 207 -2.54 -17.71 -18.60
N VAL A 208 -3.51 -18.41 -19.19
CA VAL A 208 -4.35 -19.41 -18.51
C VAL A 208 -3.51 -20.62 -18.12
N ASP A 209 -2.63 -21.11 -19.01
CA ASP A 209 -1.73 -22.24 -18.71
C ASP A 209 -0.79 -21.91 -17.54
N ALA A 210 -0.26 -20.69 -17.50
CA ALA A 210 0.55 -20.23 -16.37
C ALA A 210 -0.26 -20.13 -15.07
N GLY A 211 -1.52 -19.68 -15.15
CA GLY A 211 -2.45 -19.68 -14.02
C GLY A 211 -2.71 -21.09 -13.47
N LEU A 212 -3.03 -22.04 -14.35
CA LEU A 212 -3.25 -23.44 -13.98
C LEU A 212 -1.99 -24.07 -13.37
N ALA A 213 -0.81 -23.76 -13.89
CA ALA A 213 0.46 -24.26 -13.33
C ALA A 213 0.73 -23.76 -11.90
N ARG A 214 0.30 -22.54 -11.55
CA ARG A 214 0.40 -22.00 -10.19
C ARG A 214 -0.57 -22.63 -9.20
N HIS A 215 -1.68 -23.20 -9.70
CA HIS A 215 -2.76 -23.75 -8.88
C HIS A 215 -3.04 -25.21 -9.24
N PRO A 216 -2.19 -26.17 -8.80
CA PRO A 216 -2.39 -27.58 -9.08
C PRO A 216 -3.79 -28.07 -8.67
N GLY A 217 -4.46 -28.78 -9.59
CA GLY A 217 -5.82 -29.29 -9.39
C GLY A 217 -6.94 -28.25 -9.60
N ALA A 218 -6.60 -27.01 -9.94
CA ALA A 218 -7.58 -26.03 -10.40
C ALA A 218 -7.99 -26.28 -11.86
N LEU A 219 -9.13 -25.73 -12.22
CA LEU A 219 -9.70 -25.71 -13.55
C LEU A 219 -9.78 -24.26 -14.05
N ALA A 220 -9.98 -24.10 -15.36
CA ALA A 220 -10.20 -22.79 -15.98
C ALA A 220 -11.45 -22.86 -16.85
N THR A 221 -12.22 -21.77 -16.95
CA THR A 221 -13.34 -21.68 -17.89
C THR A 221 -13.27 -20.37 -18.67
N SER A 222 -14.10 -20.25 -19.71
CA SER A 222 -14.15 -19.07 -20.55
C SER A 222 -14.67 -17.84 -19.78
N PRO A 223 -14.33 -16.63 -20.24
CA PRO A 223 -14.88 -15.41 -19.68
C PRO A 223 -16.41 -15.43 -19.76
N GLY A 224 -17.06 -15.13 -18.63
CA GLY A 224 -18.52 -15.05 -18.55
C GLY A 224 -19.23 -16.38 -18.80
N ALA A 225 -18.53 -17.53 -18.65
CA ALA A 225 -19.13 -18.84 -18.86
C ALA A 225 -20.37 -19.11 -18.00
N CYS A 226 -20.48 -18.41 -16.85
CA CYS A 226 -21.75 -18.18 -16.17
C CYS A 226 -21.95 -16.68 -15.90
N PRO A 227 -23.20 -16.16 -15.87
CA PRO A 227 -23.49 -14.77 -15.49
C PRO A 227 -22.96 -14.37 -14.11
N SER A 228 -22.88 -15.32 -13.19
CA SER A 228 -22.28 -15.19 -11.85
C SER A 228 -20.74 -15.14 -11.85
N LEU A 229 -20.11 -15.42 -12.99
CA LEU A 229 -18.68 -15.25 -13.20
C LEU A 229 -18.45 -13.98 -14.01
N ARG A 230 -17.48 -13.17 -13.60
CA ARG A 230 -17.14 -11.96 -14.33
C ARG A 230 -16.57 -12.34 -15.70
N GLY A 231 -17.13 -11.79 -16.78
CA GLY A 231 -16.60 -11.99 -18.13
C GLY A 231 -15.60 -10.92 -18.56
N ARG A 232 -15.74 -9.68 -18.08
CA ARG A 232 -14.86 -8.59 -18.47
C ARG A 232 -14.56 -7.67 -17.29
N TYR A 233 -13.36 -7.11 -17.24
CA TYR A 233 -12.94 -6.15 -16.22
C TYR A 233 -11.88 -5.22 -16.81
N ASP A 234 -12.12 -3.91 -16.75
CA ASP A 234 -11.16 -2.88 -17.17
C ASP A 234 -10.54 -3.13 -18.56
N GLY A 235 -11.38 -3.48 -19.54
CA GLY A 235 -10.96 -3.75 -20.92
C GLY A 235 -10.33 -5.13 -21.16
N ALA A 236 -10.15 -5.96 -20.13
CA ALA A 236 -9.66 -7.34 -20.25
C ALA A 236 -10.77 -8.38 -20.11
N ASP A 237 -10.65 -9.46 -20.87
CA ASP A 237 -11.41 -10.69 -20.67
C ASP A 237 -10.89 -11.43 -19.43
N VAL A 238 -11.82 -11.88 -18.59
CA VAL A 238 -11.50 -12.49 -17.29
C VAL A 238 -11.64 -14.01 -17.38
N TYR A 239 -10.52 -14.72 -17.27
CA TYR A 239 -10.47 -16.18 -17.22
C TYR A 239 -10.30 -16.63 -15.76
N PRO A 240 -11.35 -17.16 -15.11
CA PRO A 240 -11.23 -17.63 -13.73
C PRO A 240 -10.44 -18.94 -13.69
N ILE A 241 -9.44 -18.99 -12.81
CA ILE A 241 -8.80 -20.21 -12.35
C ILE A 241 -9.46 -20.58 -11.02
N TYR A 242 -10.07 -21.77 -10.94
CA TYR A 242 -10.93 -22.12 -9.83
C TYR A 242 -10.79 -23.57 -9.36
N LYS A 243 -11.05 -23.78 -8.08
CA LYS A 243 -11.28 -25.13 -7.51
C LYS A 243 -12.78 -25.38 -7.46
N ASP A 244 -13.22 -26.54 -7.93
CA ASP A 244 -14.62 -26.94 -7.89
C ASP A 244 -14.94 -27.62 -6.55
N TYR A 245 -15.90 -27.07 -5.81
CA TYR A 245 -16.40 -27.62 -4.55
C TYR A 245 -17.73 -28.37 -4.75
N GLY A 246 -18.25 -28.46 -5.98
CA GLY A 246 -19.52 -29.10 -6.25
C GLY A 246 -20.62 -28.46 -5.40
N SER A 247 -21.40 -29.24 -4.68
CA SER A 247 -22.46 -28.75 -3.79
C SER A 247 -21.99 -28.30 -2.40
N ASP A 248 -20.69 -28.36 -2.10
CA ASP A 248 -20.15 -28.04 -0.77
C ASP A 248 -19.99 -26.53 -0.53
N ARG A 249 -21.10 -25.87 -0.19
CA ARG A 249 -21.10 -24.45 0.19
C ARG A 249 -20.27 -24.19 1.45
N ALA A 250 -20.31 -25.10 2.43
CA ALA A 250 -19.60 -24.90 3.68
C ALA A 250 -18.08 -24.93 3.46
N GLY A 251 -17.61 -25.88 2.65
CA GLY A 251 -16.20 -26.00 2.27
C GLY A 251 -15.69 -24.81 1.48
N VAL A 252 -16.44 -24.33 0.47
CA VAL A 252 -16.01 -23.15 -0.30
C VAL A 252 -15.91 -21.90 0.57
N CYS A 253 -16.83 -21.75 1.54
CA CYS A 253 -16.83 -20.61 2.45
C CYS A 253 -15.73 -20.70 3.50
N ALA A 254 -15.44 -21.89 4.01
CA ALA A 254 -14.29 -22.11 4.88
C ALA A 254 -12.98 -21.77 4.15
N ALA A 255 -12.86 -22.12 2.87
CA ALA A 255 -11.68 -21.78 2.06
C ALA A 255 -11.55 -20.26 1.80
N GLN A 256 -12.66 -19.58 1.47
CA GLN A 256 -12.66 -18.12 1.36
C GLN A 256 -12.28 -17.45 2.70
N ALA A 257 -12.79 -17.95 3.83
CA ALA A 257 -12.45 -17.43 5.16
C ALA A 257 -10.96 -17.60 5.51
N ARG A 258 -10.28 -18.60 4.94
CA ARG A 258 -8.81 -18.77 5.03
C ARG A 258 -8.03 -17.89 4.05
N GLY A 259 -8.71 -17.08 3.24
CA GLY A 259 -8.08 -16.20 2.25
C GLY A 259 -7.57 -16.93 1.00
N GLU A 260 -8.03 -18.15 0.74
CA GLU A 260 -7.55 -18.96 -0.40
C GLU A 260 -8.10 -18.50 -1.76
N GLY A 261 -9.12 -17.62 -1.76
CA GLY A 261 -9.72 -17.11 -2.99
C GLY A 261 -11.11 -16.54 -2.75
N ASN A 262 -11.85 -16.33 -3.84
CA ASN A 262 -13.20 -15.77 -3.84
C ASN A 262 -14.23 -16.85 -4.21
N ALA A 263 -15.12 -17.19 -3.29
CA ALA A 263 -16.19 -18.14 -3.52
C ALA A 263 -17.25 -17.56 -4.46
N ARG A 264 -17.77 -18.39 -5.36
CA ARG A 264 -18.87 -18.08 -6.26
C ARG A 264 -19.80 -19.28 -6.37
N GLU A 265 -21.08 -19.00 -6.52
CA GLU A 265 -22.06 -19.99 -6.95
C GLU A 265 -22.23 -19.90 -8.47
N LEU A 266 -22.17 -21.02 -9.18
CA LEU A 266 -22.38 -21.09 -10.63
C LEU A 266 -23.88 -21.05 -10.95
N LYS A 267 -24.39 -19.84 -11.15
CA LYS A 267 -25.79 -19.58 -11.47
C LYS A 267 -25.98 -18.67 -12.70
N SER A 268 -27.16 -18.78 -13.31
CA SER A 268 -27.59 -18.01 -14.49
C SER A 268 -28.01 -16.57 -14.19
N SER A 269 -27.97 -16.12 -12.93
CA SER A 269 -28.24 -14.74 -12.56
C SER A 269 -26.97 -13.97 -12.25
N VAL A 270 -26.94 -12.69 -12.62
CA VAL A 270 -25.92 -11.74 -12.18
C VAL A 270 -26.35 -11.19 -10.82
N ASP A 271 -25.53 -11.38 -9.80
CA ASP A 271 -25.74 -10.87 -8.44
C ASP A 271 -24.61 -9.94 -8.02
N ASN A 272 -24.07 -9.18 -8.98
CA ASN A 272 -22.85 -8.38 -8.82
C ASN A 272 -21.64 -9.20 -8.37
N TYR A 273 -21.61 -10.49 -8.70
CA TYR A 273 -20.54 -11.41 -8.33
C TYR A 273 -20.40 -11.53 -6.81
N ALA A 274 -21.53 -11.52 -6.10
CA ALA A 274 -21.53 -11.66 -4.65
C ALA A 274 -20.94 -13.02 -4.25
N SER A 275 -20.27 -13.04 -3.10
CA SER A 275 -19.88 -14.31 -2.51
C SER A 275 -21.12 -15.01 -1.97
N PRO A 276 -21.22 -16.36 -2.10
CA PRO A 276 -22.24 -17.15 -1.41
C PRO A 276 -21.96 -17.27 0.09
N CYS A 277 -20.87 -16.66 0.56
CA CYS A 277 -20.43 -16.53 1.93
C CYS A 277 -20.59 -15.04 2.31
#